data_AF-A0A412N7C0-F1
#
_entry.id   AF-A0A412N7C0-F1
#
_cell.length_a   1.000
_cell.length_b   1.000
_cell.length_c   1.000
_cell.angle_alpha   90.00
_cell.angle_beta   90.00
_cell.angle_gamma   90.00
#
_symmetry.space_group_name_H-M   'P 1'
#
loop_
_entity.id
_entity.type
_entity.pdbx_description
1 polymer ?
#
loop_
_entity_poly.entity_id
_entity_poly.type
_entity_poly.pdbx_seq_one_letter_code
_entity_poly.pdbx_strand_id
1 'polypeptide(L)'
;MIKARTYTLLYLCAVTLILFLSPLPAGAQKDMTREERIKILEALKESDAILEKSVSGDNLPETRHYIEGFELPPLSVFMDAVIENATVKRAQSQVEQVKNQYRIEKRNWWNYFRLNGHYAYGRYNVLNDNSDSFTDWYQSTTASSRHTFNVGASFSVGLGDLFNRPLRLKNYRYNIEQLQYTQEEVMEERRLKVLEAYNNVTAQLATIKAKAENAALYNAQMKISENNFIQGKIDIISLSLERARRSGAVTSYAEARVSLHNAIILLEMLTNVKIIKGK
;
A
#
# COMPACT_ATOMS: atom_id res chain seq x y z
N MET A 1 59.70 28.02 -40.81
CA MET A 1 59.11 26.65 -40.81
C MET A 1 57.57 26.64 -40.84
N ILE A 2 56.88 27.69 -41.33
CA ILE A 2 55.40 27.75 -41.30
C ILE A 2 54.75 27.41 -42.66
N LYS A 3 55.43 27.71 -43.79
CA LYS A 3 54.89 27.43 -45.14
C LYS A 3 54.84 25.96 -45.55
N ALA A 4 55.71 25.09 -45.01
CA ALA A 4 55.72 23.66 -45.38
C ALA A 4 54.54 22.89 -44.76
N ARG A 5 54.02 23.35 -43.61
CA ARG A 5 52.93 22.70 -42.86
C ARG A 5 51.54 22.98 -43.46
N THR A 6 51.38 24.09 -44.16
CA THR A 6 50.11 24.47 -44.80
C THR A 6 49.82 23.66 -46.06
N TYR A 7 50.85 23.33 -46.85
CA TYR A 7 50.69 22.51 -48.05
C TYR A 7 50.41 21.03 -47.73
N THR A 8 50.99 20.49 -46.65
CA THR A 8 50.73 19.11 -46.22
C THR A 8 49.32 18.94 -45.63
N LEU A 9 48.83 19.95 -44.89
CA LEU A 9 47.44 19.97 -44.39
C LEU A 9 46.40 20.11 -45.52
N LEU A 10 46.68 20.93 -46.54
CA LEU A 10 45.81 21.05 -47.71
C LEU A 10 45.76 19.77 -48.55
N TYR A 11 46.89 19.07 -48.72
CA TYR A 11 46.91 17.78 -49.41
C TYR A 11 46.17 16.69 -48.64
N LEU A 12 46.32 16.63 -47.32
CA LEU A 12 45.55 15.70 -46.47
C LEU A 12 44.04 15.98 -46.54
N CYS A 13 43.63 17.24 -46.60
CA CYS A 13 42.22 17.63 -46.72
C CYS A 13 41.65 17.36 -48.13
N ALA A 14 42.46 17.46 -49.18
CA ALA A 14 42.06 17.12 -50.54
C ALA A 14 41.87 15.61 -50.74
N VAL A 15 42.73 14.78 -50.12
CA VAL A 15 42.64 13.31 -50.20
C VAL A 15 41.42 12.79 -49.42
N THR A 16 41.05 13.40 -48.30
CA THR A 16 39.83 13.03 -47.55
C THR A 16 38.55 13.45 -48.27
N LEU A 17 38.55 14.57 -49.01
CA LEU A 17 37.42 15.00 -49.82
C LEU A 17 37.17 14.12 -51.06
N ILE A 18 38.22 13.56 -51.66
CA ILE A 18 38.11 12.65 -52.81
C ILE A 18 37.60 11.26 -52.39
N LEU A 19 37.89 10.82 -51.16
CA LEU A 19 37.31 9.60 -50.59
C LEU A 19 35.81 9.74 -50.25
N PHE A 20 35.37 10.95 -49.89
CA PHE A 20 33.96 11.26 -49.61
C PHE A 20 33.10 11.52 -50.86
N LEU A 21 33.71 11.70 -52.03
CA LEU A 21 33.00 11.89 -53.32
C LEU A 21 32.92 10.61 -54.16
N SER A 22 33.23 9.45 -53.59
CA SER A 22 32.84 8.19 -54.24
C SER A 22 31.31 8.07 -54.16
N PRO A 23 30.59 7.99 -55.29
CA PRO A 23 29.17 7.70 -55.22
C PRO A 23 29.05 6.31 -54.60
N LEU A 24 28.43 6.23 -53.41
CA LEU A 24 27.89 4.95 -52.96
C LEU A 24 27.08 4.39 -54.13
N PRO A 25 27.28 3.13 -54.54
CA PRO A 25 26.45 2.54 -55.56
C PRO A 25 25.02 2.52 -55.03
N ALA A 26 24.20 3.46 -55.51
CA ALA A 26 22.75 3.52 -55.33
C ALA A 26 22.05 2.40 -56.13
N GLY A 27 22.59 1.18 -56.04
CA GLY A 27 22.27 0.08 -56.92
C GLY A 27 22.75 -1.26 -56.34
N ALA A 28 22.46 -1.51 -55.06
CA ALA A 28 22.60 -2.84 -54.46
C ALA A 28 21.28 -3.31 -53.84
N GLN A 29 20.15 -2.97 -54.47
CA GLN A 29 18.86 -3.62 -54.23
C GLN A 29 18.52 -4.47 -55.46
N LYS A 30 19.44 -5.35 -55.87
CA LYS A 30 19.23 -6.26 -56.99
C LYS A 30 18.92 -7.64 -56.42
N ASP A 31 17.64 -7.96 -56.42
CA ASP A 31 17.05 -9.30 -56.29
C ASP A 31 17.75 -10.23 -55.29
N MET A 32 17.60 -9.95 -53.99
CA MET A 32 17.88 -10.96 -52.97
C MET A 32 17.13 -12.24 -53.31
N THR A 33 17.88 -13.34 -53.39
CA THR A 33 17.32 -14.66 -53.63
C THR A 33 16.40 -15.05 -52.45
N ARG A 34 15.42 -15.92 -52.71
CA ARG A 34 14.45 -16.35 -51.68
C ARG A 34 15.16 -16.91 -50.43
N GLU A 35 16.31 -17.54 -50.60
CA GLU A 35 17.11 -18.10 -49.51
C GLU A 35 17.79 -17.03 -48.65
N GLU A 36 18.35 -15.97 -49.26
CA GLU A 36 18.92 -14.84 -48.52
C GLU A 36 17.86 -14.09 -47.70
N ARG A 37 16.65 -13.93 -48.27
CA ARG A 37 15.49 -13.36 -47.56
C ARG A 37 15.10 -14.19 -46.33
N ILE A 38 15.09 -15.52 -46.46
CA ILE A 38 14.78 -16.43 -45.35
C ILE A 38 15.86 -16.33 -44.27
N LYS A 39 17.14 -16.34 -44.66
CA LYS A 39 18.27 -16.23 -43.72
C LYS A 39 18.25 -14.90 -42.95
N ILE A 40 17.92 -13.80 -43.62
CA ILE A 40 17.73 -12.49 -42.97
C ILE A 40 16.53 -12.55 -42.02
N LEU A 41 15.40 -13.11 -42.46
CA LEU A 41 14.22 -13.24 -41.61
C LEU A 41 14.49 -14.07 -40.35
N GLU A 42 15.25 -15.15 -40.46
CA GLU A 42 15.64 -16.01 -39.34
C GLU A 42 16.52 -15.27 -38.32
N ALA A 43 17.55 -14.55 -38.78
CA ALA A 43 18.36 -13.71 -37.91
C ALA A 43 17.55 -12.59 -37.23
N LEU A 44 16.57 -12.03 -37.94
CA LEU A 44 15.63 -11.05 -37.37
C LEU A 44 14.71 -11.69 -36.31
N LYS A 45 14.27 -12.94 -36.51
CA LYS A 45 13.47 -13.68 -35.52
C LYS A 45 14.25 -14.04 -34.27
N GLU A 46 15.50 -14.44 -34.40
CA GLU A 46 16.38 -14.71 -33.24
C GLU A 46 16.58 -13.45 -32.40
N SER A 47 16.85 -12.30 -33.04
CA SER A 47 16.96 -11.02 -32.33
C SER A 47 15.65 -10.58 -31.67
N ASP A 48 14.49 -10.84 -32.29
CA ASP A 48 13.18 -10.61 -31.66
C ASP A 48 12.96 -11.52 -30.46
N ALA A 49 13.31 -12.80 -30.54
CA ALA A 49 13.15 -13.73 -29.42
C ALA A 49 13.98 -13.32 -28.19
N ILE A 50 15.18 -12.77 -28.42
CA ILE A 50 16.03 -12.23 -27.36
C ILE A 50 15.39 -10.98 -26.74
N LEU A 51 14.87 -10.06 -27.56
CA LEU A 51 14.17 -8.86 -27.10
C LEU A 51 12.89 -9.21 -26.34
N GLU A 52 12.06 -10.11 -26.85
CA GLU A 52 10.83 -10.57 -26.19
C GLU A 52 11.14 -11.23 -24.85
N LYS A 53 12.23 -12.01 -24.75
CA LYS A 53 12.68 -12.59 -23.48
C LYS A 53 13.13 -11.53 -22.47
N SER A 54 13.75 -10.44 -22.95
CA SER A 54 14.17 -9.32 -22.09
C SER A 54 13.01 -8.44 -21.63
N VAL A 55 12.02 -8.22 -22.51
CA VAL A 55 10.80 -7.43 -22.22
C VAL A 55 9.81 -8.24 -21.38
N SER A 56 9.74 -9.54 -21.60
CA SER A 56 8.88 -10.47 -20.84
C SER A 56 9.53 -10.96 -19.55
N GLY A 57 10.54 -10.23 -19.02
CA GLY A 57 11.34 -10.60 -17.85
C GLY A 57 10.57 -11.48 -16.86
N ASP A 58 11.17 -12.62 -16.54
CA ASP A 58 10.64 -13.89 -16.01
C ASP A 58 9.87 -13.85 -14.66
N ASN A 59 9.21 -12.75 -14.34
CA ASN A 59 8.47 -12.56 -13.11
C ASN A 59 6.98 -12.40 -13.43
N LEU A 60 6.20 -13.35 -12.89
CA LEU A 60 4.74 -13.50 -12.92
C LEU A 60 4.14 -14.27 -14.11
N PRO A 61 4.31 -15.60 -14.15
CA PRO A 61 3.35 -16.51 -14.80
C PRO A 61 1.87 -16.22 -14.43
N GLU A 62 1.61 -15.63 -13.26
CA GLU A 62 0.27 -15.18 -12.82
C GLU A 62 -0.32 -14.07 -13.71
N THR A 63 0.50 -13.28 -14.39
CA THR A 63 0.04 -12.13 -15.18
C THR A 63 -0.61 -12.46 -16.52
N ARG A 64 -0.58 -13.72 -16.96
CA ARG A 64 -1.26 -14.15 -18.19
C ARG A 64 -2.75 -14.43 -17.94
N HIS A 65 -3.14 -14.74 -16.70
CA HIS A 65 -4.50 -15.14 -16.34
C HIS A 65 -5.45 -13.97 -16.01
N TYR A 66 -4.99 -12.72 -16.01
CA TYR A 66 -5.84 -11.55 -15.66
C TYR A 66 -6.82 -11.12 -16.74
N ILE A 67 -6.68 -11.60 -17.99
CA ILE A 67 -7.33 -11.00 -19.16
C ILE A 67 -8.58 -11.76 -19.61
N GLU A 68 -8.67 -13.05 -19.30
CA GLU A 68 -9.84 -13.89 -19.63
C GLU A 68 -10.67 -14.14 -18.36
N GLY A 69 -11.62 -13.24 -18.07
CA GLY A 69 -12.67 -13.47 -17.07
C GLY A 69 -12.46 -12.84 -15.68
N PHE A 70 -11.63 -11.80 -15.57
CA PHE A 70 -11.52 -11.03 -14.32
C PHE A 70 -12.74 -10.12 -14.15
N GLU A 71 -13.73 -10.61 -13.40
CA GLU A 71 -14.84 -9.79 -12.92
C GLU A 71 -14.49 -9.24 -11.54
N LEU A 72 -14.40 -7.92 -11.44
CA LEU A 72 -14.24 -7.25 -10.16
C LEU A 72 -15.45 -7.55 -9.27
N PRO A 73 -15.26 -7.99 -8.02
CA PRO A 73 -16.34 -8.07 -7.04
C PRO A 73 -17.06 -6.72 -6.90
N PRO A 74 -18.35 -6.70 -6.56
CA PRO A 74 -19.09 -5.46 -6.40
C PRO A 74 -18.46 -4.61 -5.30
N LEU A 75 -18.50 -3.28 -5.49
CA LEU A 75 -17.90 -2.28 -4.58
C LEU A 75 -18.29 -2.49 -3.11
N SER A 76 -19.49 -3.02 -2.84
CA SER A 76 -19.98 -3.33 -1.49
C SER A 76 -19.04 -4.25 -0.71
N VAL A 77 -18.45 -5.26 -1.36
CA VAL A 77 -17.52 -6.21 -0.71
C VAL A 77 -16.26 -5.47 -0.25
N PHE A 78 -15.79 -4.50 -1.03
CA PHE A 78 -14.64 -3.68 -0.66
C PHE A 78 -14.97 -2.66 0.43
N MET A 79 -16.20 -2.14 0.47
CA MET A 79 -16.67 -1.21 1.52
C MET A 79 -16.80 -1.88 2.88
N ASP A 80 -17.21 -3.15 2.91
CA ASP A 80 -17.24 -3.95 4.15
C ASP A 80 -15.80 -4.26 4.62
N ALA A 81 -14.89 -4.54 3.68
CA ALA A 81 -13.50 -4.81 4.00
C ALA A 81 -12.76 -3.58 4.60
N VAL A 82 -13.17 -2.36 4.25
CA VAL A 82 -12.66 -1.12 4.87
C VAL A 82 -12.87 -1.11 6.40
N ILE A 83 -13.96 -1.71 6.89
CA ILE A 83 -14.27 -1.77 8.33
C ILE A 83 -13.20 -2.57 9.09
N GLU A 84 -12.59 -3.56 8.44
CA GLU A 84 -11.61 -4.43 9.08
C GLU A 84 -10.22 -3.80 9.21
N ASN A 85 -10.00 -2.63 8.61
CA ASN A 85 -8.72 -1.93 8.60
C ASN A 85 -8.29 -1.49 10.01
N ALA A 86 -6.98 -1.56 10.28
CA ALA A 86 -6.40 -1.19 11.57
C ALA A 86 -6.66 0.28 11.97
N THR A 87 -6.69 1.21 11.00
CA THR A 87 -6.95 2.62 11.28
C THR A 87 -8.40 2.89 11.69
N VAL A 88 -9.34 2.21 11.06
CA VAL A 88 -10.77 2.24 11.42
C VAL A 88 -10.99 1.60 12.78
N LYS A 89 -10.42 0.42 13.01
CA LYS A 89 -10.49 -0.27 14.31
C LYS A 89 -9.91 0.56 15.45
N ARG A 90 -8.83 1.31 15.18
CA ARG A 90 -8.27 2.26 16.16
C ARG A 90 -9.27 3.37 16.51
N ALA A 91 -9.90 3.99 15.51
CA ALA A 91 -10.90 5.03 15.75
C ALA A 91 -12.13 4.49 16.50
N GLN A 92 -12.62 3.30 16.13
CA GLN A 92 -13.68 2.59 16.85
C GLN A 92 -13.31 2.31 18.31
N SER A 93 -12.10 1.79 18.55
CA SER A 93 -11.62 1.51 19.90
C SER A 93 -11.53 2.79 20.74
N GLN A 94 -11.13 3.91 20.16
CA GLN A 94 -11.11 5.21 20.87
C GLN A 94 -12.52 5.64 21.30
N VAL A 95 -13.51 5.51 20.42
CA VAL A 95 -14.92 5.78 20.75
C VAL A 95 -15.39 4.87 21.89
N GLU A 96 -15.08 3.58 21.83
CA GLU A 96 -15.45 2.61 22.87
C GLU A 96 -14.76 2.88 24.21
N GLN A 97 -13.49 3.27 24.21
CA GLN A 97 -12.75 3.65 25.41
C GLN A 97 -13.41 4.82 26.12
N VAL A 98 -13.77 5.89 25.39
CA VAL A 98 -14.44 7.05 25.98
C VAL A 98 -15.87 6.72 26.39
N LYS A 99 -16.59 5.88 25.65
CA LYS A 99 -17.91 5.36 26.08
C LYS A 99 -17.80 4.56 27.38
N ASN A 100 -16.76 3.76 27.55
CA ASN A 100 -16.52 3.02 28.79
C ASN A 100 -16.20 3.96 29.95
N GLN A 101 -15.36 4.98 29.74
CA GLN A 101 -15.11 6.03 30.73
C GLN A 101 -16.40 6.76 31.13
N TYR A 102 -17.25 7.11 30.15
CA TYR A 102 -18.55 7.70 30.41
C TYR A 102 -19.45 6.79 31.27
N ARG A 103 -19.46 5.48 31.00
CA ARG A 103 -20.20 4.49 31.81
C ARG A 103 -19.65 4.38 33.23
N ILE A 104 -18.32 4.40 33.39
CA ILE A 104 -17.66 4.38 34.71
C ILE A 104 -18.03 5.64 35.48
N GLU A 105 -17.93 6.82 34.87
CA GLU A 105 -18.30 8.10 35.50
C GLU A 105 -19.78 8.16 35.88
N LYS A 106 -20.66 7.56 35.06
CA LYS A 106 -22.07 7.43 35.43
C LYS A 106 -22.27 6.59 36.68
N ARG A 107 -21.43 5.57 36.90
CA ARG A 107 -21.44 4.66 38.07
C ARG A 107 -20.56 5.14 39.23
N ASN A 108 -19.79 6.21 39.07
CA ASN A 108 -18.86 6.75 40.07
C ASN A 108 -19.54 7.14 41.40
N TRP A 109 -20.86 7.33 41.41
CA TRP A 109 -21.62 7.55 42.65
C TRP A 109 -21.49 6.41 43.67
N TRP A 110 -21.21 5.18 43.22
CA TRP A 110 -20.92 4.06 44.12
C TRP A 110 -19.65 4.29 44.94
N ASN A 111 -18.72 5.13 44.47
CA ASN A 111 -17.48 5.44 45.19
C ASN A 111 -17.70 6.34 46.41
N TYR A 112 -18.90 6.91 46.59
CA TYR A 112 -19.29 7.61 47.82
C TYR A 112 -19.56 6.64 48.96
N PHE A 113 -19.90 5.39 48.64
CA PHE A 113 -20.05 4.32 49.62
C PHE A 113 -18.75 3.54 49.72
N ARG A 114 -18.02 3.72 50.83
CA ARG A 114 -16.81 2.94 51.10
C ARG A 114 -17.05 2.03 52.28
N LEU A 115 -16.87 0.74 52.05
CA LEU A 115 -16.90 -0.28 53.08
C LEU A 115 -15.45 -0.59 53.43
N ASN A 116 -15.05 -0.26 54.66
CA ASN A 116 -13.73 -0.53 55.16
C ASN A 116 -13.82 -1.61 56.23
N GLY A 117 -13.05 -2.69 56.04
CA GLY A 117 -12.89 -3.76 57.00
C GLY A 117 -11.41 -3.89 57.32
N HIS A 118 -11.06 -3.71 58.58
CA HIS A 118 -9.70 -3.87 59.06
C HIS A 118 -9.69 -4.90 60.19
N TYR A 119 -8.90 -5.96 60.00
CA TYR A 119 -8.60 -6.96 61.02
C TYR A 119 -7.11 -6.87 61.31
N ALA A 120 -6.76 -6.46 62.52
CA ALA A 120 -5.38 -6.42 62.98
C ALA A 120 -5.23 -7.22 64.26
N TYR A 121 -4.16 -8.01 64.30
CA TYR A 121 -3.75 -8.79 65.47
C TYR A 121 -2.33 -8.39 65.83
N GLY A 122 -2.13 -7.91 67.05
CA GLY A 122 -0.83 -7.47 67.54
C GLY A 122 -0.74 -7.58 69.06
N ARG A 123 0.49 -7.74 69.55
CA ARG A 123 0.79 -7.61 70.98
C ARG A 123 1.05 -6.13 71.25
N TYR A 124 0.25 -5.54 72.15
CA TYR A 124 0.45 -4.17 72.56
C TYR A 124 0.93 -4.18 74.02
N ASN A 125 2.07 -3.54 74.27
CA ASN A 125 2.55 -3.29 75.62
C ASN A 125 2.07 -1.88 75.99
N VAL A 126 1.05 -1.79 76.85
CA VAL A 126 0.68 -0.50 77.43
C VAL A 126 1.68 -0.22 78.56
N LEU A 127 2.55 0.77 78.40
CA LEU A 127 3.16 1.45 79.54
C LEU A 127 2.12 2.44 80.04
N ASN A 128 1.55 2.15 81.21
CA ASN A 128 0.61 3.04 81.87
C ASN A 128 1.38 3.81 82.96
N ASP A 129 1.70 5.07 82.69
CA ASP A 129 2.27 5.99 83.69
C ASP A 129 1.11 6.75 84.35
N ASN A 130 0.65 6.26 85.49
CA ASN A 130 -0.30 6.99 86.34
C ASN A 130 0.50 7.84 87.34
N SER A 131 0.44 9.17 87.22
CA SER A 131 0.84 10.08 88.28
C SER A 131 -0.39 10.83 88.79
N ASP A 132 -0.70 10.63 90.06
CA ASP A 132 -1.55 11.54 90.84
C ASP A 132 -0.65 12.24 91.87
N SER A 133 -0.98 13.48 92.23
CA SER A 133 -0.10 14.42 92.97
C SER A 133 0.31 13.95 94.38
N PHE A 134 -0.11 12.76 94.83
CA PHE A 134 0.08 12.27 96.20
C PHE A 134 0.60 10.82 96.30
N THR A 135 0.96 10.15 95.20
CA THR A 135 1.50 8.76 95.25
C THR A 135 2.73 8.59 94.36
N ASP A 136 3.71 7.83 94.85
CA ASP A 136 4.97 7.52 94.14
C ASP A 136 4.74 6.86 92.78
N TRP A 137 5.58 7.25 91.82
CA TRP A 137 5.54 6.75 90.44
C TRP A 137 5.74 5.23 90.40
N TYR A 138 4.83 4.50 89.76
CA TYR A 138 5.04 3.09 89.45
C TYR A 138 4.60 2.78 88.01
N GLN A 139 5.49 2.16 87.24
CA GLN A 139 5.28 1.83 85.85
C GLN A 139 4.86 0.36 85.73
N SER A 140 3.58 0.10 85.47
CA SER A 140 3.08 -1.26 85.24
C SER A 140 3.05 -1.57 83.73
N THR A 141 3.87 -2.50 83.26
CA THR A 141 3.78 -3.03 81.89
C THR A 141 2.74 -4.15 81.86
N THR A 142 1.57 -3.88 81.27
CA THR A 142 0.59 -4.94 81.00
C THR A 142 0.73 -5.37 79.54
N ALA A 143 1.29 -6.56 79.32
CA ALA A 143 1.42 -7.16 78.00
C ALA A 143 0.13 -7.93 77.67
N SER A 144 -0.72 -7.37 76.81
CA SER A 144 -1.98 -8.00 76.41
C SER A 144 -2.05 -8.18 74.89
N SER A 145 -2.45 -9.36 74.44
CA SER A 145 -2.84 -9.59 73.04
C SER A 145 -4.23 -8.99 72.83
N ARG A 146 -4.37 -8.09 71.85
CA ARG A 146 -5.67 -7.49 71.51
C ARG A 146 -5.99 -7.76 70.04
N HIS A 147 -7.18 -8.30 69.81
CA HIS A 147 -7.77 -8.39 68.49
C HIS A 147 -8.51 -7.08 68.23
N THR A 148 -8.10 -6.31 67.22
CA THR A 148 -8.83 -5.10 66.79
C THR A 148 -9.53 -5.41 65.48
N PHE A 149 -10.85 -5.46 65.55
CA PHE A 149 -11.73 -5.61 64.40
C PHE A 149 -12.49 -4.30 64.22
N ASN A 150 -12.13 -3.56 63.19
CA ASN A 150 -12.80 -2.31 62.83
C ASN A 150 -13.53 -2.54 61.51
N VAL A 151 -14.84 -2.71 61.57
CA VAL A 151 -15.71 -2.69 60.40
C VAL A 151 -16.51 -1.41 60.44
N GLY A 152 -16.36 -0.59 59.40
CA GLY A 152 -17.06 0.67 59.28
C GLY A 152 -17.48 0.91 57.83
N ALA A 153 -18.70 1.41 57.66
CA ALA A 153 -19.12 2.02 56.42
C ALA A 153 -18.92 3.54 56.55
N SER A 154 -18.21 4.14 55.61
CA SER A 154 -18.07 5.58 55.53
C SER A 154 -18.77 6.08 54.28
N PHE A 155 -19.67 7.06 54.46
CA PHE A 155 -20.29 7.80 53.39
C PHE A 155 -19.59 9.15 53.27
N SER A 156 -18.85 9.37 52.19
CA SER A 156 -18.15 10.63 51.95
C SER A 156 -18.59 11.21 50.60
N VAL A 157 -19.30 12.33 50.64
CA VAL A 157 -19.73 13.04 49.43
C VAL A 157 -18.89 14.30 49.24
N GLY A 158 -18.18 14.37 48.13
CA GLY A 158 -17.52 15.62 47.72
C GLY A 158 -18.54 16.56 47.09
N LEU A 159 -18.85 17.69 47.76
CA LEU A 159 -19.79 18.68 47.24
C LEU A 159 -19.41 19.16 45.82
N GLY A 160 -18.11 19.36 45.55
CA GLY A 160 -17.61 19.74 44.22
C GLY A 160 -17.81 18.67 43.14
N ASP A 161 -17.91 17.39 43.52
CA ASP A 161 -18.15 16.30 42.57
C ASP A 161 -19.64 16.21 42.21
N LEU A 162 -20.53 16.55 43.14
CA LEU A 162 -21.98 16.60 42.93
C LEU A 162 -22.39 17.71 41.96
N PHE A 163 -21.85 18.93 42.12
CA PHE A 163 -22.16 20.07 41.25
C PHE A 163 -21.50 19.97 39.87
N ASN A 164 -20.28 19.42 39.76
CA ASN A 164 -19.57 19.32 38.49
C ASN A 164 -19.94 18.08 37.65
N ARG A 165 -20.65 17.10 38.22
CA ARG A 165 -21.08 15.88 37.53
C ARG A 165 -21.84 16.12 36.22
N PRO A 166 -22.91 16.93 36.16
CA PRO A 166 -23.63 17.15 34.90
C PRO A 166 -22.73 17.77 33.82
N LEU A 167 -21.82 18.68 34.21
CA LEU A 167 -20.87 19.31 33.30
C LEU A 167 -19.86 18.27 32.77
N ARG A 168 -19.32 17.41 33.64
CA ARG A 168 -18.43 16.30 33.24
C ARG A 168 -19.13 15.34 32.28
N LEU A 169 -20.35 14.90 32.58
CA LEU A 169 -21.13 14.01 31.71
C LEU A 169 -21.42 14.64 30.35
N LYS A 170 -21.68 15.96 30.31
CA LYS A 170 -21.86 16.70 29.07
C LYS A 170 -20.56 16.75 28.25
N ASN A 171 -19.41 16.99 28.88
CA ASN A 171 -18.11 16.94 28.21
C ASN A 171 -17.81 15.56 27.61
N TYR A 172 -18.09 14.47 28.33
CA TYR A 172 -17.94 13.11 27.76
C TYR A 172 -18.85 12.88 26.55
N ARG A 173 -20.09 13.38 26.57
CA ARG A 173 -20.99 13.27 25.41
C ARG A 173 -20.40 13.99 24.20
N TYR A 174 -19.91 15.21 24.36
CA TYR A 174 -19.25 15.95 23.29
C TYR A 174 -17.99 15.26 22.78
N ASN A 175 -17.16 14.72 23.68
CA ASN A 175 -15.98 13.97 23.29
C ASN A 175 -16.34 12.69 22.51
N ILE A 176 -17.39 11.96 22.92
CA ILE A 176 -17.88 10.79 22.18
C ILE A 176 -18.38 11.21 20.79
N GLU A 177 -19.18 12.27 20.70
CA GLU A 177 -19.72 12.78 19.45
C GLU A 177 -18.60 13.23 18.49
N GLN A 178 -17.61 13.95 19.01
CA GLN A 178 -16.43 14.35 18.25
C GLN A 178 -15.64 13.13 17.73
N LEU A 179 -15.41 12.13 18.59
CA LEU A 179 -14.72 10.90 18.18
C LEU A 179 -15.54 10.08 17.17
N GLN A 180 -16.87 10.14 17.22
CA GLN A 180 -17.73 9.54 16.21
C GLN A 180 -17.59 10.25 14.87
N TYR A 181 -17.55 11.59 14.85
CA TYR A 181 -17.28 12.33 13.61
C TYR A 181 -15.89 12.02 13.05
N THR A 182 -14.86 11.98 13.90
CA THR A 182 -13.51 11.58 13.47
C THR A 182 -13.48 10.14 12.93
N GLN A 183 -14.24 9.22 13.55
CA GLN A 183 -14.38 7.87 13.02
C GLN A 183 -15.05 7.87 11.64
N GLU A 184 -16.14 8.64 11.47
CA GLU A 184 -16.86 8.76 10.20
C GLU A 184 -15.98 9.38 9.11
N GLU A 185 -15.20 10.42 9.43
CA GLU A 185 -14.22 11.05 8.53
C GLU A 185 -13.16 10.04 8.07
N VAL A 186 -12.58 9.27 8.99
CA VAL A 186 -11.61 8.22 8.65
C VAL A 186 -12.26 7.14 7.79
N MET A 187 -13.52 6.77 8.06
CA MET A 187 -14.25 5.82 7.23
C MET A 187 -14.46 6.37 5.81
N GLU A 188 -14.92 7.60 5.68
CA GLU A 188 -15.18 8.25 4.40
C GLU A 188 -13.90 8.41 3.57
N GLU A 189 -12.82 8.89 4.16
CA GLU A 189 -11.51 9.03 3.49
C GLU A 189 -11.03 7.68 2.95
N ARG A 190 -11.24 6.60 3.72
CA ARG A 190 -10.87 5.24 3.30
C ARG A 190 -11.76 4.73 2.18
N ARG A 191 -13.07 4.95 2.26
CA ARG A 191 -14.03 4.59 1.20
C ARG A 191 -13.70 5.31 -0.10
N LEU A 192 -13.32 6.58 -0.03
CA LEU A 192 -12.91 7.36 -1.20
C LEU A 192 -11.64 6.79 -1.84
N LYS A 193 -10.61 6.45 -1.05
CA LYS A 193 -9.39 5.82 -1.57
C LYS A 193 -9.66 4.47 -2.24
N VAL A 194 -10.54 3.66 -1.65
CA VAL A 194 -10.94 2.37 -2.24
C VAL A 194 -11.73 2.57 -3.54
N LEU A 195 -12.62 3.55 -3.58
CA LEU A 195 -13.38 3.90 -4.79
C LEU A 195 -12.45 4.37 -5.92
N GLU A 196 -11.48 5.23 -5.61
CA GLU A 196 -10.50 5.71 -6.57
C GLU A 196 -9.63 4.56 -7.11
N ALA A 197 -9.14 3.70 -6.22
CA ALA A 197 -8.37 2.51 -6.59
C ALA A 197 -9.19 1.58 -7.48
N TYR A 198 -10.46 1.33 -7.14
CA TYR A 198 -11.37 0.52 -7.94
C TYR A 198 -11.56 1.12 -9.34
N ASN A 199 -11.83 2.43 -9.43
CA ASN A 199 -11.99 3.12 -10.71
C ASN A 199 -10.71 3.01 -11.54
N ASN A 200 -9.53 3.22 -10.94
CA ASN A 200 -8.26 3.06 -11.63
C ASN A 200 -8.09 1.63 -12.18
N VAL A 201 -8.40 0.59 -11.40
CA VAL A 201 -8.37 -0.80 -11.91
C VAL A 201 -9.32 -0.98 -13.10
N THR A 202 -10.55 -0.46 -13.05
CA THR A 202 -11.48 -0.54 -14.18
C THR A 202 -10.95 0.16 -15.44
N ALA A 203 -10.32 1.33 -15.28
CA ALA A 203 -9.71 2.06 -16.38
C ALA A 203 -8.50 1.32 -16.97
N GLN A 204 -7.66 0.72 -16.13
CA GLN A 204 -6.53 -0.10 -16.58
C GLN A 204 -6.99 -1.38 -17.26
N LEU A 205 -8.10 -1.99 -16.81
CA LEU A 205 -8.71 -3.15 -17.47
C LEU A 205 -9.22 -2.82 -18.89
N ALA A 206 -9.83 -1.65 -19.09
CA ALA A 206 -10.19 -1.20 -20.43
C ALA A 206 -8.95 -0.94 -21.30
N THR A 207 -7.92 -0.32 -20.72
CA THR A 207 -6.69 0.05 -21.42
C THR A 207 -5.87 -1.18 -21.85
N ILE A 208 -5.71 -2.18 -20.98
CA ILE A 208 -5.03 -3.42 -21.32
C ILE A 208 -5.77 -4.18 -22.42
N LYS A 209 -7.11 -4.19 -22.40
CA LYS A 209 -7.91 -4.88 -23.42
C LYS A 209 -7.67 -4.26 -24.80
N ALA A 210 -7.74 -2.92 -24.91
CA ALA A 210 -7.45 -2.22 -26.15
C ALA A 210 -5.99 -2.45 -26.63
N LYS A 211 -5.01 -2.43 -25.72
CA LYS A 211 -3.61 -2.70 -26.05
C LYS A 211 -3.36 -4.17 -26.43
N ALA A 212 -4.09 -5.12 -25.84
CA ALA A 212 -4.03 -6.53 -26.18
C ALA A 212 -4.57 -6.78 -27.60
N GLU A 213 -5.71 -6.18 -27.93
CA GLU A 213 -6.30 -6.23 -29.28
C GLU A 213 -5.34 -5.63 -30.32
N ASN A 214 -4.74 -4.48 -30.03
CA ASN A 214 -3.72 -3.88 -30.89
C ASN A 214 -2.49 -4.76 -31.06
N ALA A 215 -1.97 -5.37 -29.98
CA ALA A 215 -0.85 -6.30 -30.06
C ALA A 215 -1.19 -7.54 -30.90
N ALA A 216 -2.39 -8.09 -30.77
CA ALA A 216 -2.87 -9.20 -31.60
C ALA A 216 -2.97 -8.81 -33.08
N LEU A 217 -3.49 -7.61 -33.38
CA LEU A 217 -3.56 -7.07 -34.73
C LEU A 217 -2.16 -6.92 -35.37
N TYR A 218 -1.23 -6.26 -34.68
CA TYR A 218 0.14 -6.09 -35.20
C TYR A 218 0.90 -7.42 -35.32
N ASN A 219 0.64 -8.38 -34.43
CA ASN A 219 1.18 -9.74 -34.57
C ASN A 219 0.63 -10.45 -35.81
N ALA A 220 -0.66 -10.30 -36.13
CA ALA A 220 -1.24 -10.83 -37.34
C ALA A 220 -0.69 -10.13 -38.60
N GLN A 221 -0.58 -8.80 -38.56
CA GLN A 221 -0.02 -8.00 -39.65
C GLN A 221 1.45 -8.34 -39.92
N MET A 222 2.24 -8.60 -38.88
CA MET A 222 3.62 -9.07 -39.02
C MET A 222 3.70 -10.39 -39.77
N LYS A 223 2.84 -11.37 -39.47
CA LYS A 223 2.81 -12.64 -40.22
C LYS A 223 2.49 -12.45 -41.70
N ILE A 224 1.60 -11.49 -42.01
CA ILE A 224 1.26 -11.13 -43.39
C ILE A 224 2.45 -10.45 -44.08
N SER A 225 3.12 -9.50 -43.41
CA SER A 225 4.26 -8.78 -43.96
C SER A 225 5.47 -9.69 -44.16
N GLU A 226 5.75 -10.62 -43.24
CA GLU A 226 6.78 -11.66 -43.40
C GLU A 226 6.54 -12.48 -44.67
N ASN A 227 5.31 -12.93 -44.91
CA ASN A 227 4.98 -13.70 -46.12
C ASN A 227 5.14 -12.85 -47.40
N ASN A 228 4.69 -11.59 -47.37
CA ASN A 228 4.86 -10.67 -48.50
C ASN A 228 6.35 -10.37 -48.78
N PHE A 229 7.21 -10.35 -47.76
CA PHE A 229 8.65 -10.17 -47.90
C PHE A 229 9.32 -11.39 -48.55
N ILE A 230 8.94 -12.60 -48.13
CA ILE A 230 9.39 -13.86 -48.76
C ILE A 230 8.97 -13.90 -50.23
N GLN A 231 7.78 -13.41 -50.56
CA GLN A 231 7.25 -13.35 -51.92
C GLN A 231 7.82 -12.20 -52.78
N GLY A 232 8.69 -11.34 -52.23
CA GLY A 232 9.27 -10.23 -53.00
C GLY A 232 8.38 -8.99 -53.14
N LYS A 233 7.18 -8.99 -52.56
CA LYS A 233 6.19 -7.90 -52.72
C LYS A 233 6.52 -6.65 -51.91
N ILE A 234 7.29 -6.81 -50.83
CA ILE A 234 7.70 -5.71 -49.95
C ILE A 234 9.21 -5.76 -49.70
N ASP A 235 9.76 -4.60 -49.34
CA ASP A 235 11.18 -4.42 -49.07
C ASP A 235 11.53 -4.58 -47.58
N ILE A 236 12.81 -4.81 -47.28
CA ILE A 236 13.34 -4.93 -45.92
C ILE A 236 13.05 -3.69 -45.06
N ILE A 237 13.04 -2.49 -45.65
CA ILE A 237 12.72 -1.24 -44.95
C ILE A 237 11.25 -1.21 -44.50
N SER A 238 10.34 -1.69 -45.36
CA SER A 238 8.93 -1.79 -44.98
C SER A 238 8.69 -2.88 -43.93
N LEU A 239 9.43 -3.99 -44.00
CA LEU A 239 9.38 -5.04 -42.98
C LEU A 239 9.91 -4.55 -41.63
N SER A 240 11.00 -3.77 -41.62
CA SER A 240 11.58 -3.22 -40.38
C SER A 240 10.65 -2.20 -39.73
N LEU A 241 9.92 -1.40 -40.52
CA LEU A 241 8.89 -0.49 -40.01
C LEU A 241 7.73 -1.26 -39.33
N GLU A 242 7.20 -2.30 -39.98
CA GLU A 242 6.14 -3.14 -39.41
C GLU A 242 6.62 -3.86 -38.15
N ARG A 243 7.87 -4.32 -38.13
CA ARG A 243 8.50 -4.88 -36.93
C ARG A 243 8.61 -3.87 -35.79
N ALA A 244 8.99 -2.62 -36.09
CA ALA A 244 9.04 -1.56 -35.09
C ALA A 244 7.66 -1.25 -34.50
N ARG A 245 6.60 -1.27 -35.33
CA ARG A 245 5.20 -1.12 -34.89
C ARG A 245 4.77 -2.27 -33.97
N ARG A 246 5.05 -3.52 -34.37
CA ARG A 246 4.79 -4.70 -33.53
C ARG A 246 5.53 -4.60 -32.20
N SER A 247 6.81 -4.28 -32.23
CA SER A 247 7.63 -4.14 -31.01
C SER A 247 7.06 -3.08 -30.09
N GLY A 248 6.70 -1.89 -30.61
CA GLY A 248 6.05 -0.83 -29.83
C GLY A 248 4.68 -1.22 -29.26
N ALA A 249 3.90 -2.03 -29.97
CA ALA A 249 2.63 -2.55 -29.47
C ALA A 249 2.83 -3.58 -28.35
N VAL A 250 3.83 -4.47 -28.49
CA VAL A 250 4.17 -5.48 -27.48
C VAL A 250 4.70 -4.83 -26.20
N THR A 251 5.60 -3.84 -26.31
CA THR A 251 6.08 -3.09 -25.14
C THR A 251 4.95 -2.33 -24.46
N SER A 252 4.10 -1.64 -25.23
CA SER A 252 2.93 -0.92 -24.70
C SER A 252 1.97 -1.84 -23.94
N TYR A 253 1.79 -3.07 -24.43
CA TYR A 253 0.98 -4.10 -23.77
C TYR A 253 1.65 -4.62 -22.49
N ALA A 254 2.97 -4.85 -22.50
CA ALA A 254 3.72 -5.22 -21.31
C ALA A 254 3.65 -4.15 -20.20
N GLU A 255 3.78 -2.88 -20.57
CA GLU A 255 3.61 -1.75 -19.64
C GLU A 255 2.20 -1.70 -19.04
N ALA A 256 1.16 -1.90 -19.86
CA ALA A 256 -0.22 -1.92 -19.39
C ALA A 256 -0.48 -3.07 -18.42
N ARG A 257 0.16 -4.23 -18.63
CA ARG A 257 0.09 -5.37 -17.70
C ARG A 257 0.68 -5.03 -16.34
N VAL A 258 1.86 -4.40 -16.31
CA VAL A 258 2.50 -3.97 -15.05
C VAL A 258 1.65 -2.91 -14.35
N SER A 259 1.11 -1.94 -15.09
CA SER A 259 0.25 -0.90 -14.53
C SER A 259 -1.03 -1.47 -13.91
N LEU A 260 -1.71 -2.40 -14.60
CA LEU A 260 -2.86 -3.11 -14.06
C LEU A 260 -2.51 -3.90 -12.81
N HIS A 261 -1.40 -4.63 -12.82
CA HIS A 261 -0.96 -5.41 -11.66
C HIS A 261 -0.71 -4.54 -10.44
N ASN A 262 -0.03 -3.40 -10.61
CA ASN A 262 0.19 -2.42 -9.54
C ASN A 262 -1.14 -1.86 -9.00
N ALA A 263 -2.10 -1.58 -9.87
CA ALA A 263 -3.42 -1.09 -9.47
C ALA A 263 -4.21 -2.15 -8.68
N ILE A 264 -4.13 -3.43 -9.08
CA ILE A 264 -4.75 -4.55 -8.35
C ILE A 264 -4.10 -4.71 -6.98
N ILE A 265 -2.77 -4.77 -6.88
CA ILE A 265 -2.07 -4.89 -5.59
C ILE A 265 -2.44 -3.73 -4.66
N LEU A 266 -2.53 -2.50 -5.18
CA LEU A 266 -2.95 -1.35 -4.39
C LEU A 266 -4.36 -1.54 -3.80
N LEU A 267 -5.31 -2.03 -4.61
CA LEU A 267 -6.66 -2.32 -4.15
C LEU A 267 -6.67 -3.44 -3.10
N GLU A 268 -5.87 -4.49 -3.28
CA GLU A 268 -5.72 -5.58 -2.30
C GLU A 268 -5.10 -5.09 -0.99
N MET A 269 -4.08 -4.23 -1.03
CA MET A 269 -3.47 -3.67 0.18
C MET A 269 -4.44 -2.76 0.95
N LEU A 270 -5.29 -2.01 0.24
CA LEU A 270 -6.26 -1.11 0.87
C LEU A 270 -7.43 -1.87 1.51
N THR A 271 -7.87 -2.95 0.87
CA THR A 271 -9.07 -3.71 1.28
C THR A 271 -8.71 -4.96 2.07
N ASN A 272 -7.45 -5.39 2.07
CA ASN A 272 -6.97 -6.66 2.63
C ASN A 272 -7.70 -7.90 2.06
N VAL A 273 -8.44 -7.73 0.95
CA VAL A 273 -9.14 -8.78 0.22
C VAL A 273 -8.22 -9.27 -0.88
N LYS A 274 -7.98 -10.59 -0.92
CA LYS A 274 -7.26 -11.22 -2.04
C LYS A 274 -8.21 -11.30 -3.23
N ILE A 275 -7.91 -10.54 -4.28
CA ILE A 275 -8.64 -10.54 -5.54
C ILE A 275 -7.94 -11.47 -6.53
N ILE A 276 -6.61 -11.57 -6.43
CA ILE A 276 -5.80 -12.58 -7.08
C ILE A 276 -6.06 -13.91 -6.36
N LYS A 277 -6.77 -14.83 -7.02
CA LYS A 277 -6.80 -16.25 -6.60
C LYS A 277 -5.40 -16.82 -6.78
N GLY A 278 -4.55 -16.61 -5.79
CA GLY A 278 -3.36 -17.45 -5.60
C GLY A 278 -3.84 -18.89 -5.44
N LYS A 279 -3.40 -19.76 -6.35
CA LYS A 279 -3.58 -21.20 -6.18
C LYS A 279 -2.76 -21.69 -5.00
#